data_AF-A0A9D6J9N5-F1
#
_entry.id   AF-A0A9D6J9N5-F1
#
_cell.length_a   1.000
_cell.length_b   1.000
_cell.length_c   1.000
_cell.angle_alpha   90.00
_cell.angle_beta   90.00
_cell.angle_gamma   90.00
#
_symmetry.space_group_name_H-M   'P 1'
#
loop_
_entity.id
_entity.type
_entity.pdbx_description
1 polymer ?
#
loop_
_entity_poly.entity_id
_entity_poly.type
_entity_poly.pdbx_seq_one_letter_code
_entity_poly.pdbx_strand_id
1 'polypeptide(L)'
;MIYALCGLVIIGGVVLLLATRHLERFESFVLDQFFRRRASLPSHPAIVCINIDEESLQAVGRLPWPRKYYAQMAQGLEEWGTYAAVFDLHFGQPSAPEDDETLRRAFQESSRVYLPVYLELQKRGKVWVHSLPAFEQHATGLGHINVTPDADGILRRVTPFLHYRDEGYPQLAVRVACDYLGMPWPTLTSAPPWPLDREGNLLVNWAGKWYGTFPHYSYVELLRSFQAAREGRQPTVAPEELRGKICLIGLTAMGMVDIKATPIEPTHPGTGIQASILNSILTNRFVKPASFRTNALCVIGMGVLTLLLVMPFRGMRSVIAWLIYAALWIQTAFLLFRIHGVWVSVVHPLLAMSALLFCSALVSQAIEHRERLRFFRLASRDGLTGLYTIRHARAMLLDAMQEARKARASLAVLLIDVDNFKSINDTHGHQVGDAVLKQVAEVIQTSTRMRRGSDPSESDFAARYGGEEFLVLLRHAYAKEAAMVGERIRHAVEQARVAFEERTLQVTISIGAGVFSPEDPTPDAMIRRADEALYQAKAEGKNRVCVFRSTPAPPAEH
;
A
#
# COMPACT_ATOMS: atom_id res chain seq x y z
N MET A 1 -1.40 24.28 -7.92
CA MET A 1 -2.86 24.05 -8.05
C MET A 1 -3.20 22.56 -8.24
N ILE A 2 -2.64 21.86 -9.23
CA ILE A 2 -2.95 20.42 -9.50
C ILE A 2 -2.71 19.52 -8.27
N TYR A 3 -1.53 19.61 -7.64
CA TYR A 3 -1.20 18.79 -6.45
C TYR A 3 -2.16 18.99 -5.28
N ALA A 4 -2.64 20.23 -5.06
CA ALA A 4 -3.57 20.53 -3.97
C ALA A 4 -4.95 19.92 -4.23
N LEU A 5 -5.44 19.97 -5.47
CA LEU A 5 -6.72 19.37 -5.85
C LEU A 5 -6.67 17.83 -5.77
N CYS A 6 -5.62 17.22 -6.33
CA CYS A 6 -5.41 15.77 -6.21
C CYS A 6 -5.28 15.34 -4.74
N GLY A 7 -4.57 16.14 -3.94
CA GLY A 7 -4.41 15.87 -2.51
C GLY A 7 -5.73 15.89 -1.76
N LEU A 8 -6.59 16.89 -2.01
CA LEU A 8 -7.92 16.98 -1.42
C LEU A 8 -8.77 15.74 -1.76
N VAL A 9 -8.77 15.32 -3.03
CA VAL A 9 -9.56 14.17 -3.50
C VAL A 9 -9.06 12.87 -2.88
N ILE A 10 -7.73 12.66 -2.84
CA ILE A 10 -7.14 11.43 -2.26
C ILE A 10 -7.40 11.37 -0.75
N ILE A 11 -7.12 12.46 -0.02
CA ILE A 11 -7.33 12.52 1.42
C ILE A 11 -8.82 12.33 1.74
N GLY A 12 -9.71 13.04 1.03
CA GLY A 12 -11.16 12.90 1.20
C GLY A 12 -11.65 11.48 0.91
N GLY A 13 -11.15 10.85 -0.15
CA GLY A 13 -11.45 9.45 -0.49
C GLY A 13 -11.01 8.47 0.60
N VAL A 14 -9.82 8.65 1.17
CA VAL A 14 -9.34 7.78 2.27
C VAL A 14 -10.10 8.05 3.57
N VAL A 15 -10.52 9.29 3.84
CA VAL A 15 -11.41 9.61 4.97
C VAL A 15 -12.78 8.95 4.80
N LEU A 16 -13.31 8.85 3.58
CA LEU A 16 -14.53 8.08 3.32
C LEU A 16 -14.31 6.58 3.55
N LEU A 17 -13.14 6.04 3.18
CA LEU A 17 -12.79 4.64 3.44
C LEU A 17 -12.73 4.30 4.94
N LEU A 18 -12.38 5.26 5.82
CA LEU A 18 -12.45 5.07 7.28
C LEU A 18 -13.87 4.74 7.79
N ALA A 19 -14.92 5.11 7.04
CA ALA A 19 -16.29 4.76 7.38
C ALA A 19 -16.66 3.32 7.00
N THR A 20 -15.79 2.64 6.24
CA THR A 20 -16.00 1.28 5.75
C THR A 20 -15.15 0.27 6.52
N ARG A 21 -15.51 -1.02 6.49
CA ARG A 21 -14.75 -2.10 7.14
C ARG A 21 -13.74 -2.80 6.21
N HIS A 22 -13.54 -2.32 4.98
CA HIS A 22 -12.68 -2.98 3.99
C HIS A 22 -11.21 -3.10 4.43
N LEU A 23 -10.72 -2.16 5.23
CA LEU A 23 -9.34 -2.16 5.71
C LEU A 23 -9.18 -2.71 7.15
N GLU A 24 -10.27 -3.15 7.79
CA GLU A 24 -10.25 -3.61 9.18
C GLU A 24 -9.31 -4.81 9.39
N ARG A 25 -9.22 -5.71 8.40
CA ARG A 25 -8.30 -6.86 8.43
C ARG A 25 -6.83 -6.43 8.55
N PHE A 26 -6.44 -5.39 7.82
CA PHE A 26 -5.07 -4.88 7.85
C PHE A 26 -4.80 -4.11 9.15
N GLU A 27 -5.77 -3.34 9.65
CA GLU A 27 -5.64 -2.65 10.94
C GLU A 27 -5.52 -3.66 12.09
N SER A 28 -6.30 -4.74 12.06
CA SER A 28 -6.25 -5.83 13.05
C SER A 28 -4.90 -6.54 13.03
N PHE A 29 -4.33 -6.76 11.84
CA PHE A 29 -2.97 -7.28 11.70
C PHE A 29 -1.92 -6.35 12.35
N VAL A 30 -2.03 -5.03 12.15
CA VAL A 30 -1.12 -4.06 12.79
C VAL A 30 -1.29 -4.07 14.32
N LEU A 31 -2.53 -4.15 14.81
CA LEU A 31 -2.83 -4.26 16.24
C LEU A 31 -2.17 -5.51 16.84
N ASP A 32 -2.19 -6.65 16.15
CA ASP A 32 -1.52 -7.87 16.63
C ASP A 32 -0.02 -7.68 16.73
N GLN A 33 0.60 -7.02 15.75
CA GLN A 33 2.03 -6.66 15.82
C GLN A 33 2.32 -5.75 17.00
N PHE A 34 1.41 -4.83 17.34
CA PHE A 34 1.55 -3.96 18.51
C PHE A 34 1.51 -4.76 19.81
N PHE A 35 0.57 -5.70 19.96
CA PHE A 35 0.53 -6.59 21.13
C PHE A 35 1.79 -7.45 21.25
N ARG A 36 2.28 -8.03 20.15
CA ARG A 36 3.49 -8.88 20.15
C ARG A 36 4.78 -8.12 20.46
N ARG A 37 4.87 -6.84 20.09
CA ARG A 37 6.04 -5.99 20.35
C ARG A 37 5.98 -5.29 21.71
N ARG A 38 4.80 -5.22 22.33
CA ARG A 38 4.64 -4.64 23.66
C ARG A 38 5.14 -5.63 24.70
N ALA A 39 5.93 -5.14 25.67
CA ALA A 39 6.31 -5.94 26.82
C ALA A 39 5.06 -6.36 27.64
N SER A 40 5.16 -7.48 28.36
CA SER A 40 4.09 -7.91 29.27
C SER A 40 3.75 -6.80 30.26
N LEU A 41 2.45 -6.62 30.49
CA LEU A 41 1.93 -5.74 31.51
C LEU A 41 2.13 -6.39 32.88
N PRO A 42 2.33 -5.59 33.94
CA PRO A 42 2.29 -6.11 35.30
C PRO A 42 0.91 -6.73 35.56
N SER A 43 0.90 -7.93 36.13
CA SER A 43 -0.31 -8.57 36.63
C SER A 43 -0.69 -7.99 37.99
N HIS A 44 -1.99 -7.85 38.22
CA HIS A 44 -2.52 -7.44 39.51
C HIS A 44 -2.27 -8.56 40.55
N PRO A 45 -1.72 -8.25 41.73
CA PRO A 45 -1.27 -9.27 42.69
C PRO A 45 -2.40 -10.14 43.26
N ALA A 46 -3.65 -9.68 43.14
CA ALA A 46 -4.82 -10.45 43.55
C ALA A 46 -5.22 -11.55 42.56
N ILE A 47 -4.61 -11.67 41.38
CA ILE A 47 -4.99 -12.67 40.37
C ILE A 47 -4.06 -13.87 40.45
N VAL A 48 -4.64 -15.07 40.61
CA VAL A 48 -3.92 -16.34 40.51
C VAL A 48 -4.70 -17.30 39.63
N CYS A 49 -3.97 -18.13 38.87
CA CYS A 49 -4.54 -19.16 38.01
C CYS A 49 -4.25 -20.55 38.59
N ILE A 50 -5.30 -21.35 38.77
CA ILE A 50 -5.24 -22.74 39.17
C ILE A 50 -5.56 -23.59 37.95
N ASN A 51 -4.56 -24.33 37.50
CA ASN A 51 -4.55 -24.99 36.21
C ASN A 51 -4.95 -26.46 36.36
N ILE A 52 -6.03 -26.88 35.70
CA ILE A 52 -6.22 -28.29 35.38
C ILE A 52 -5.33 -28.59 34.17
N ASP A 53 -4.09 -28.90 34.49
CA ASP A 53 -3.01 -29.19 33.57
C ASP A 53 -2.85 -30.70 33.31
N GLU A 54 -1.85 -31.06 32.51
CA GLU A 54 -1.57 -32.45 32.16
C GLU A 54 -1.21 -33.29 33.40
N GLU A 55 -0.48 -32.74 34.37
CA GLU A 55 -0.19 -33.43 35.64
C GLU A 55 -1.48 -33.76 36.39
N SER A 56 -2.40 -32.80 36.47
CA SER A 56 -3.68 -32.98 37.14
C SER A 56 -4.53 -34.05 36.45
N LEU A 57 -4.55 -34.09 35.11
CA LEU A 57 -5.25 -35.13 34.34
C LEU A 57 -4.60 -36.52 34.50
N GLN A 58 -3.27 -36.59 34.60
CA GLN A 58 -2.55 -37.85 34.84
C GLN A 58 -2.79 -38.37 36.26
N ALA A 59 -2.83 -37.49 37.26
CA ALA A 59 -3.00 -37.87 38.65
C ALA A 59 -4.44 -38.21 39.03
N VAL A 60 -5.43 -37.48 38.50
CA VAL A 60 -6.85 -37.65 38.84
C VAL A 60 -7.60 -38.50 37.82
N GLY A 61 -7.23 -38.40 36.54
CA GLY A 61 -7.89 -39.06 35.41
C GLY A 61 -8.56 -38.07 34.44
N ARG A 62 -9.35 -38.59 33.51
CA ARG A 62 -10.06 -37.78 32.50
C ARG A 62 -11.29 -37.10 33.10
N LEU A 63 -11.63 -35.93 32.57
CA LEU A 63 -12.86 -35.21 32.89
C LEU A 63 -14.11 -35.93 32.32
N PRO A 64 -15.29 -35.74 32.92
CA PRO A 64 -15.55 -34.98 34.16
C PRO A 64 -15.09 -35.75 35.41
N TRP A 65 -14.41 -35.06 36.33
CA TRP A 65 -13.98 -35.64 37.60
C TRP A 65 -15.14 -35.82 38.60
N PRO A 66 -15.02 -36.78 39.53
CA PRO A 66 -15.85 -36.87 40.74
C PRO A 66 -15.94 -35.53 41.47
N ARG A 67 -17.13 -35.18 41.98
CA ARG A 67 -17.41 -33.85 42.54
C ARG A 67 -16.60 -33.52 43.77
N LYS A 68 -16.18 -34.55 44.53
CA LYS A 68 -15.29 -34.43 45.68
C LYS A 68 -14.02 -33.63 45.40
N TYR A 69 -13.44 -33.68 44.19
CA TYR A 69 -12.22 -32.93 43.87
C TYR A 69 -12.46 -31.43 43.76
N TYR A 70 -13.62 -31.01 43.24
CA TYR A 70 -14.04 -29.61 43.20
C TYR A 70 -14.43 -29.12 44.60
N ALA A 71 -15.06 -29.98 45.39
CA ALA A 71 -15.43 -29.68 46.76
C ALA A 71 -14.18 -29.46 47.65
N GLN A 72 -13.19 -30.33 47.55
CA GLN A 72 -11.91 -30.18 48.26
C GLN A 72 -11.18 -28.92 47.86
N MET A 73 -11.21 -28.55 46.58
CA MET A 73 -10.63 -27.29 46.11
C MET A 73 -11.35 -26.08 46.70
N ALA A 74 -12.69 -26.03 46.62
CA ALA A 74 -13.47 -24.93 47.20
C ALA A 74 -13.22 -24.78 48.71
N GLN A 75 -13.27 -25.89 49.46
CA GLN A 75 -13.00 -25.89 50.90
C GLN A 75 -11.57 -25.47 51.25
N GLY A 76 -10.57 -25.98 50.53
CA GLY A 76 -9.17 -25.62 50.78
C GLY A 76 -8.89 -24.13 50.51
N LEU A 77 -9.51 -23.57 49.46
CA LEU A 77 -9.41 -22.14 49.14
C LEU A 77 -10.13 -21.26 50.18
N GLU A 78 -11.26 -21.72 50.73
CA GLU A 78 -11.95 -21.03 51.83
C GLU A 78 -11.11 -21.07 53.11
N GLU A 79 -10.58 -22.25 53.49
CA GLU A 79 -9.71 -22.43 54.65
C GLU A 79 -8.45 -21.55 54.59
N TRP A 80 -7.90 -21.36 53.40
CA TRP A 80 -6.71 -20.51 53.20
C TRP A 80 -7.04 -19.02 53.06
N GLY A 81 -8.33 -18.65 53.14
CA GLY A 81 -8.79 -17.26 53.16
C GLY A 81 -8.63 -16.56 51.82
N THR A 82 -8.88 -17.24 50.70
CA THR A 82 -8.92 -16.61 49.37
C THR A 82 -10.05 -15.60 49.26
N TYR A 83 -9.96 -14.66 48.32
CA TYR A 83 -11.06 -13.73 48.07
C TYR A 83 -12.21 -14.40 47.31
N ALA A 84 -11.92 -15.21 46.30
CA ALA A 84 -12.92 -15.89 45.50
C ALA A 84 -12.37 -17.13 44.81
N ALA A 85 -13.20 -18.18 44.74
CA ALA A 85 -13.01 -19.34 43.87
C ALA A 85 -13.86 -19.15 42.61
N VAL A 86 -13.20 -18.95 41.46
CA VAL A 86 -13.86 -18.72 40.17
C VAL A 86 -13.68 -19.96 39.32
N PHE A 87 -14.71 -20.76 39.18
CA PHE A 87 -14.66 -21.95 38.35
C PHE A 87 -15.01 -21.58 36.90
N ASP A 88 -14.05 -21.77 36.00
CA ASP A 88 -14.27 -21.80 34.55
C ASP A 88 -14.57 -23.25 34.12
N LEU A 89 -15.53 -23.87 34.81
CA LEU A 89 -15.98 -25.24 34.64
C LEU A 89 -17.49 -25.29 34.79
N HIS A 90 -18.14 -26.04 33.91
CA HIS A 90 -19.59 -26.18 33.91
C HIS A 90 -20.04 -27.46 34.64
N PHE A 91 -21.04 -27.33 35.49
CA PHE A 91 -21.56 -28.41 36.32
C PHE A 91 -23.03 -28.74 36.02
N GLY A 92 -23.43 -28.80 34.75
CA GLY A 92 -24.83 -29.03 34.38
C GLY A 92 -25.28 -30.49 34.27
N GLN A 93 -24.36 -31.45 34.28
CA GLN A 93 -24.71 -32.88 34.31
C GLN A 93 -24.65 -33.42 35.74
N PRO A 94 -25.66 -34.19 36.20
CA PRO A 94 -25.61 -34.83 37.51
C PRO A 94 -24.49 -35.87 37.59
N SER A 95 -23.88 -35.97 38.76
CA SER A 95 -22.90 -37.00 39.12
C SER A 95 -23.57 -38.03 40.06
N ALA A 96 -22.77 -38.78 40.83
CA ALA A 96 -23.33 -39.59 41.91
C ALA A 96 -23.97 -38.67 42.98
N PRO A 97 -25.15 -39.02 43.54
CA PRO A 97 -25.86 -38.14 44.46
C PRO A 97 -25.04 -37.67 45.68
N GLU A 98 -24.22 -38.56 46.24
CA GLU A 98 -23.33 -38.25 47.37
C GLU A 98 -22.22 -37.26 46.98
N ASP A 99 -21.73 -37.37 45.75
CA ASP A 99 -20.71 -36.50 45.17
C ASP A 99 -21.28 -35.10 44.93
N ASP A 100 -22.45 -34.99 44.28
CA ASP A 100 -23.12 -33.71 44.06
C ASP A 100 -23.49 -33.03 45.39
N GLU A 101 -23.95 -33.78 46.39
CA GLU A 101 -24.21 -33.24 47.73
C GLU A 101 -22.93 -32.72 48.41
N THR A 102 -21.80 -33.41 48.21
CA THR A 102 -20.49 -32.98 48.74
C THR A 102 -20.06 -31.63 48.17
N LEU A 103 -20.20 -31.44 46.84
CA LEU A 103 -19.89 -30.15 46.21
C LEU A 103 -20.89 -29.06 46.61
N ARG A 104 -22.19 -29.41 46.70
CA ARG A 104 -23.23 -28.48 47.14
C ARG A 104 -22.91 -27.90 48.53
N ARG A 105 -22.53 -28.76 49.48
CA ARG A 105 -22.11 -28.33 50.83
C ARG A 105 -20.86 -27.46 50.78
N ALA A 106 -19.84 -27.85 50.02
CA ALA A 106 -18.64 -27.05 49.87
C ALA A 106 -18.93 -25.65 49.32
N PHE A 107 -19.81 -25.51 48.33
CA PHE A 107 -20.23 -24.20 47.81
C PHE A 107 -21.08 -23.41 48.82
N GLN A 108 -21.92 -24.08 49.61
CA GLN A 108 -22.68 -23.44 50.66
C GLN A 108 -21.79 -22.90 51.80
N GLU A 109 -20.70 -23.60 52.11
CA GLU A 109 -19.73 -23.25 53.15
C GLU A 109 -18.69 -22.23 52.67
N SER A 110 -18.45 -22.15 51.35
CA SER A 110 -17.49 -21.22 50.75
C SER A 110 -18.12 -19.83 50.59
N SER A 111 -17.40 -18.81 51.02
CA SER A 111 -17.91 -17.44 51.07
C SER A 111 -18.14 -16.82 49.69
N ARG A 112 -17.28 -17.16 48.70
CA ARG A 112 -17.25 -16.51 47.37
C ARG A 112 -16.95 -17.47 46.22
N VAL A 113 -18.01 -18.07 45.67
CA VAL A 113 -17.92 -18.99 44.51
C VAL A 113 -18.57 -18.36 43.28
N TYR A 114 -17.86 -18.37 42.15
CA TYR A 114 -18.38 -17.89 40.87
C TYR A 114 -18.42 -19.02 39.85
N LEU A 115 -19.54 -19.10 39.12
CA LEU A 115 -19.77 -20.16 38.13
C LEU A 115 -20.04 -19.58 36.74
N PRO A 116 -19.67 -20.32 35.68
CA PRO A 116 -19.86 -19.89 34.32
C PRO A 116 -21.25 -20.28 33.84
N VAL A 117 -21.84 -19.42 33.02
CA VAL A 117 -22.94 -19.77 32.11
C VAL A 117 -22.45 -19.59 30.68
N TYR A 118 -23.04 -20.28 29.73
CA TYR A 118 -22.70 -20.03 28.33
C TYR A 118 -23.89 -20.27 27.40
N LEU A 119 -23.91 -19.50 26.33
CA LEU A 119 -24.90 -19.62 25.28
C LEU A 119 -24.42 -20.63 24.23
N GLU A 120 -25.13 -21.75 24.10
CA GLU A 120 -24.83 -22.81 23.13
C GLU A 120 -25.82 -22.77 21.96
N LEU A 121 -25.32 -23.01 20.74
CA LEU A 121 -26.19 -23.13 19.56
C LEU A 121 -26.73 -24.55 19.47
N GLN A 122 -28.05 -24.69 19.60
CA GLN A 122 -28.76 -25.95 19.41
C GLN A 122 -29.63 -25.91 18.14
N LYS A 123 -30.20 -27.06 17.75
CA LYS A 123 -31.01 -27.20 16.52
C LYS A 123 -32.18 -26.20 16.42
N ARG A 124 -32.73 -25.73 17.55
CA ARG A 124 -33.88 -24.81 17.63
C ARG A 124 -33.49 -23.38 18.03
N GLY A 125 -32.21 -23.02 17.88
CA GLY A 125 -31.69 -21.71 18.25
C GLY A 125 -30.71 -21.78 19.42
N LYS A 126 -30.34 -20.61 19.95
CA LYS A 126 -29.41 -20.51 21.08
C LYS A 126 -30.14 -20.77 22.40
N VAL A 127 -29.47 -21.41 23.36
CA VAL A 127 -29.99 -21.71 24.71
C VAL A 127 -28.90 -21.45 25.74
N TRP A 128 -29.28 -20.84 26.87
CA TRP A 128 -28.38 -20.69 28.02
C TRP A 128 -28.15 -22.04 28.68
N VAL A 129 -26.89 -22.38 28.87
CA VAL A 129 -26.46 -23.63 29.49
C VAL A 129 -26.01 -23.30 30.92
N HIS A 130 -26.79 -23.81 31.88
CA HIS A 130 -26.67 -23.58 33.31
C HIS A 130 -26.03 -24.77 34.02
N SER A 131 -25.29 -24.49 35.09
CA SER A 131 -24.93 -25.53 36.04
C SER A 131 -26.19 -26.01 36.78
N LEU A 132 -26.11 -27.15 37.47
CA LEU A 132 -27.27 -27.64 38.22
C LEU A 132 -27.75 -26.56 39.22
N PRO A 133 -29.07 -26.36 39.37
CA PRO A 133 -29.61 -25.34 40.27
C PRO A 133 -29.11 -25.45 41.72
N ALA A 134 -28.84 -26.67 42.18
CA ALA A 134 -28.27 -26.93 43.50
C ALA A 134 -26.89 -26.24 43.70
N PHE A 135 -26.12 -26.00 42.65
CA PHE A 135 -24.84 -25.31 42.71
C PHE A 135 -25.00 -23.81 42.49
N GLU A 136 -25.81 -23.39 41.51
CA GLU A 136 -25.98 -21.97 41.19
C GLU A 136 -26.64 -21.18 42.34
N GLN A 137 -27.55 -21.80 43.11
CA GLN A 137 -28.18 -21.18 44.28
C GLN A 137 -27.19 -20.84 45.41
N HIS A 138 -26.04 -21.52 45.45
CA HIS A 138 -24.96 -21.26 46.40
C HIS A 138 -23.79 -20.48 45.78
N ALA A 139 -23.85 -20.17 44.48
CA ALA A 139 -22.87 -19.31 43.84
C ALA A 139 -23.13 -17.84 44.20
N THR A 140 -22.07 -17.11 44.50
CA THR A 140 -22.08 -15.66 44.74
C THR A 140 -22.43 -14.87 43.48
N GLY A 141 -22.06 -15.39 42.32
CA GLY A 141 -22.36 -14.77 41.05
C GLY A 141 -22.20 -15.71 39.87
N LEU A 142 -23.05 -15.50 38.87
CA LEU A 142 -22.97 -16.14 37.57
C LEU A 142 -22.44 -15.13 36.54
N GLY A 143 -21.68 -15.62 35.57
CA GLY A 143 -21.25 -14.79 34.45
C GLY A 143 -20.96 -15.62 33.20
N HIS A 144 -21.16 -15.03 32.02
CA HIS A 144 -20.97 -15.74 30.78
C HIS A 144 -19.49 -15.87 30.40
N ILE A 145 -19.15 -16.99 29.76
CA ILE A 145 -17.80 -17.23 29.21
C ILE A 145 -17.79 -17.22 27.68
N ASN A 146 -18.91 -16.84 27.06
CA ASN A 146 -19.01 -16.75 25.60
C ASN A 146 -17.98 -15.78 25.02
N VAL A 147 -17.25 -16.25 24.01
CA VAL A 147 -16.33 -15.47 23.19
C VAL A 147 -16.64 -15.67 21.72
N THR A 148 -16.49 -14.60 20.93
CA THR A 148 -16.65 -14.66 19.47
C THR A 148 -15.36 -14.11 18.86
N PRO A 149 -14.52 -14.97 18.25
CA PRO A 149 -13.33 -14.49 17.54
C PRO A 149 -13.71 -13.56 16.38
N ASP A 150 -12.78 -12.70 15.97
CA ASP A 150 -12.94 -11.90 14.76
C ASP A 150 -12.98 -12.82 13.52
N ALA A 151 -13.28 -12.25 12.34
CA ALA A 151 -13.43 -13.01 11.09
C ALA A 151 -12.19 -13.82 10.67
N ASP A 152 -11.00 -13.49 11.21
CA ASP A 152 -9.75 -14.22 11.01
C ASP A 152 -9.47 -15.30 12.06
N GLY A 153 -10.41 -15.53 12.99
CA GLY A 153 -10.31 -16.54 14.04
C GLY A 153 -9.51 -16.09 15.26
N ILE A 154 -9.01 -14.84 15.29
CA ILE A 154 -8.25 -14.30 16.43
C ILE A 154 -9.20 -13.58 17.38
N LEU A 155 -9.08 -13.88 18.67
CA LEU A 155 -9.87 -13.24 19.73
C LEU A 155 -9.23 -11.92 20.15
N ARG A 156 -9.84 -10.80 19.79
CA ARG A 156 -9.40 -9.46 20.22
C ARG A 156 -10.37 -8.78 21.17
N ARG A 157 -11.65 -9.12 21.05
CA ARG A 157 -12.76 -8.45 21.72
C ARG A 157 -13.61 -9.46 22.48
N VAL A 158 -14.25 -9.00 23.55
CA VAL A 158 -15.25 -9.76 24.29
C VAL A 158 -16.48 -8.89 24.53
N THR A 159 -17.65 -9.49 24.47
CA THR A 159 -18.88 -8.81 24.85
C THR A 159 -18.95 -8.80 26.38
N PRO A 160 -18.94 -7.63 27.05
CA PRO A 160 -18.93 -7.57 28.51
C PRO A 160 -20.28 -7.92 29.14
N PHE A 161 -21.37 -7.79 28.37
CA PHE A 161 -22.74 -8.12 28.78
C PHE A 161 -23.46 -8.82 27.64
N LEU A 162 -23.90 -10.05 27.88
CA LEU A 162 -24.64 -10.82 26.88
C LEU A 162 -26.07 -11.03 27.36
N HIS A 163 -27.02 -10.53 26.58
CA HIS A 163 -28.44 -10.71 26.81
C HIS A 163 -29.05 -11.53 25.67
N TYR A 164 -29.84 -12.54 26.02
CA TYR A 164 -30.54 -13.37 25.06
C TYR A 164 -31.87 -13.84 25.65
N ARG A 165 -32.96 -13.49 24.97
CA ARG A 165 -34.34 -13.64 25.48
C ARG A 165 -34.52 -12.90 26.81
N ASP A 166 -35.04 -13.56 27.83
CA ASP A 166 -35.37 -12.93 29.13
C ASP A 166 -34.19 -12.94 30.11
N GLU A 167 -33.05 -13.51 29.72
CA GLU A 167 -31.88 -13.69 30.59
C GLU A 167 -30.67 -12.92 30.05
N GLY A 168 -29.92 -12.31 30.96
CA GLY A 168 -28.68 -11.63 30.63
C GLY A 168 -27.67 -11.75 31.75
N TYR A 169 -26.41 -11.98 31.36
CA TYR A 169 -25.31 -12.17 32.27
C TYR A 169 -24.18 -11.19 31.93
N PRO A 170 -23.44 -10.66 32.91
CA PRO A 170 -22.14 -10.07 32.66
C PRO A 170 -21.15 -11.16 32.27
N GLN A 171 -20.06 -10.81 31.61
CA GLN A 171 -18.95 -11.72 31.40
C GLN A 171 -18.36 -12.15 32.76
N LEU A 172 -17.88 -13.39 32.91
CA LEU A 172 -17.48 -13.94 34.22
C LEU A 172 -16.38 -13.14 34.96
N ALA A 173 -15.28 -12.80 34.31
CA ALA A 173 -14.25 -11.93 34.89
C ALA A 173 -14.78 -10.51 35.17
N VAL A 174 -15.68 -9.99 34.33
CA VAL A 174 -16.38 -8.72 34.59
C VAL A 174 -17.21 -8.80 35.87
N ARG A 175 -17.91 -9.94 36.07
CA ARG A 175 -18.63 -10.23 37.32
C ARG A 175 -17.65 -10.09 38.49
N VAL A 176 -16.65 -10.95 38.53
CA VAL A 176 -15.71 -11.02 39.65
C VAL A 176 -15.00 -9.69 39.93
N ALA A 177 -14.62 -8.94 38.88
CA ALA A 177 -13.93 -7.67 39.02
C ALA A 177 -14.79 -6.59 39.71
N CYS A 178 -16.07 -6.45 39.34
CA CYS A 178 -16.93 -5.46 39.96
C CYS A 178 -17.18 -5.80 41.44
N ASP A 179 -17.38 -7.08 41.77
CA ASP A 179 -17.50 -7.51 43.17
C ASP A 179 -16.24 -7.18 43.96
N TYR A 180 -15.07 -7.50 43.41
CA TYR A 180 -13.78 -7.22 44.05
C TYR A 180 -13.56 -5.73 44.32
N LEU A 181 -13.99 -4.87 43.40
CA LEU A 181 -13.86 -3.42 43.52
C LEU A 181 -15.03 -2.77 44.29
N GLY A 182 -16.04 -3.53 44.72
CA GLY A 182 -17.26 -2.99 45.32
C GLY A 182 -18.06 -2.09 44.37
N MET A 183 -17.91 -2.31 43.06
CA MET A 183 -18.57 -1.53 42.02
C MET A 183 -19.96 -2.11 41.69
N PRO A 184 -20.96 -1.26 41.42
CA PRO A 184 -22.25 -1.75 40.98
C PRO A 184 -22.13 -2.46 39.63
N TRP A 185 -22.94 -3.49 39.46
CA TRP A 185 -23.10 -4.19 38.19
C TRP A 185 -23.58 -3.24 37.11
N PRO A 186 -22.86 -3.10 35.99
CA PRO A 186 -23.41 -2.36 34.87
C PRO A 186 -24.62 -3.15 34.34
N THR A 187 -25.81 -2.55 34.41
CA THR A 187 -27.01 -3.08 33.77
C THR A 187 -27.03 -2.64 32.31
N LEU A 188 -27.90 -3.23 31.48
CA LEU A 188 -28.13 -2.81 30.09
C LEU A 188 -28.39 -1.29 29.94
N THR A 189 -28.85 -0.64 31.02
CA THR A 189 -29.19 0.79 31.06
C THR A 189 -28.07 1.71 31.56
N SER A 190 -27.02 1.17 32.19
CA SER A 190 -25.89 1.96 32.69
C SER A 190 -24.62 1.62 31.93
N ALA A 191 -24.03 2.61 31.25
CA ALA A 191 -22.76 2.42 30.57
C ALA A 191 -21.68 1.99 31.59
N PRO A 192 -20.88 0.94 31.31
CA PRO A 192 -19.79 0.57 32.20
C PRO A 192 -18.75 1.69 32.24
N PRO A 193 -18.01 1.85 33.35
CA PRO A 193 -16.99 2.89 33.48
C PRO A 193 -15.74 2.65 32.62
N TRP A 194 -15.75 1.64 31.74
CA TRP A 194 -14.61 1.18 30.96
C TRP A 194 -14.89 1.41 29.48
N PRO A 195 -13.84 1.62 28.66
CA PRO A 195 -14.03 1.95 27.26
C PRO A 195 -14.54 0.73 26.47
N LEU A 196 -15.65 0.92 25.74
CA LEU A 196 -16.18 -0.02 24.77
C LEU A 196 -15.93 0.47 23.34
N ASP A 197 -15.89 -0.46 22.39
CA ASP A 197 -15.95 -0.13 20.98
C ASP A 197 -17.39 0.27 20.54
N ARG A 198 -17.58 0.54 19.24
CA ARG A 198 -18.87 1.03 18.74
C ARG A 198 -19.97 -0.04 18.81
N GLU A 199 -19.57 -1.30 18.85
CA GLU A 199 -20.42 -2.46 18.94
C GLU A 199 -20.67 -2.87 20.40
N GLY A 200 -20.17 -2.10 21.38
CA GLY A 200 -20.34 -2.36 22.81
C GLY A 200 -19.42 -3.45 23.35
N ASN A 201 -18.39 -3.84 22.61
CA ASN A 201 -17.42 -4.85 23.05
C ASN A 201 -16.22 -4.21 23.74
N LEU A 202 -15.65 -4.95 24.69
CA LEU A 202 -14.40 -4.61 25.33
C LEU A 202 -13.25 -5.19 24.50
N LEU A 203 -12.29 -4.35 24.10
CA LEU A 203 -11.04 -4.84 23.53
C LEU A 203 -10.17 -5.39 24.65
N VAL A 204 -9.79 -6.66 24.56
CA VAL A 204 -9.01 -7.33 25.61
C VAL A 204 -7.59 -6.75 25.61
N ASN A 205 -7.21 -6.11 26.71
CA ASN A 205 -5.86 -5.61 26.88
C ASN A 205 -4.93 -6.74 27.34
N TRP A 206 -4.56 -7.61 26.41
CA TRP A 206 -3.75 -8.80 26.68
C TRP A 206 -2.49 -8.49 27.50
N ALA A 207 -2.46 -9.02 28.72
CA ALA A 207 -1.41 -8.71 29.69
C ALA A 207 -0.06 -9.31 29.28
N GLY A 208 -0.05 -10.43 28.57
CA GLY A 208 1.16 -11.05 28.04
C GLY A 208 0.86 -12.47 27.58
N LYS A 209 1.92 -13.27 27.38
CA LYS A 209 1.79 -14.72 27.16
C LYS A 209 1.22 -15.38 28.40
N TRP A 210 0.47 -16.46 28.23
CA TRP A 210 -0.15 -17.21 29.32
C TRP A 210 0.89 -17.58 30.40
N TYR A 211 1.88 -18.39 30.02
CA TYR A 211 3.02 -18.69 30.88
C TYR A 211 3.98 -17.49 30.92
N GLY A 212 4.02 -16.81 32.08
CA GLY A 212 4.94 -15.70 32.35
C GLY A 212 4.26 -14.38 32.73
N THR A 213 2.93 -14.32 32.76
CA THR A 213 2.19 -13.10 33.15
C THR A 213 1.52 -13.22 34.50
N PHE A 214 0.81 -14.32 34.76
CA PHE A 214 0.10 -14.57 36.02
C PHE A 214 0.80 -15.67 36.82
N PRO A 215 0.67 -15.72 38.16
CA PRO A 215 1.07 -16.88 38.94
C PRO A 215 0.18 -18.08 38.60
N HIS A 216 0.79 -19.24 38.43
CA HIS A 216 0.11 -20.49 38.09
C HIS A 216 0.42 -21.57 39.12
N TYR A 217 -0.60 -22.33 39.52
CA TYR A 217 -0.46 -23.51 40.35
C TYR A 217 -1.20 -24.68 39.71
N SER A 218 -0.63 -25.88 39.80
CA SER A 218 -1.33 -27.09 39.36
C SER A 218 -2.49 -27.42 40.31
N TYR A 219 -3.63 -27.83 39.75
CA TYR A 219 -4.81 -28.19 40.53
C TYR A 219 -4.49 -29.29 41.54
N VAL A 220 -3.82 -30.36 41.10
CA VAL A 220 -3.49 -31.49 41.98
C VAL A 220 -2.43 -31.14 43.02
N GLU A 221 -1.48 -30.27 42.70
CA GLU A 221 -0.45 -29.80 43.64
C GLU A 221 -1.09 -29.01 44.80
N LEU A 222 -2.08 -28.17 44.50
CA LEU A 222 -2.83 -27.46 45.54
C LEU A 222 -3.64 -28.41 46.41
N LEU A 223 -4.31 -29.41 45.83
CA LEU A 223 -5.00 -30.43 46.64
C LEU A 223 -4.05 -31.15 47.60
N ARG A 224 -2.86 -31.55 47.12
CA ARG A 224 -1.81 -32.16 47.97
C ARG A 224 -1.35 -31.19 49.06
N SER A 225 -1.24 -29.90 48.75
CA SER A 225 -0.84 -28.87 49.70
C SER A 225 -1.90 -28.62 50.78
N PHE A 226 -3.19 -28.58 50.42
CA PHE A 226 -4.29 -28.50 51.39
C PHE A 226 -4.27 -29.71 52.33
N GLN A 227 -4.11 -30.91 51.77
CA GLN A 227 -4.03 -32.14 52.56
C GLN A 227 -2.82 -32.13 53.49
N ALA A 228 -1.64 -31.75 53.00
CA ALA A 228 -0.43 -31.66 53.81
C ALA A 228 -0.63 -30.69 54.98
N ALA A 229 -1.19 -29.51 54.73
CA ALA A 229 -1.46 -28.52 55.78
C ALA A 229 -2.44 -29.04 56.84
N ARG A 230 -3.52 -29.73 56.44
CA ARG A 230 -4.49 -30.36 57.36
C ARG A 230 -3.86 -31.47 58.22
N GLU A 231 -2.87 -32.16 57.67
CA GLU A 231 -2.10 -33.20 58.38
C GLU A 231 -0.92 -32.64 59.21
N GLY A 232 -0.75 -31.31 59.27
CA GLY A 232 0.36 -30.66 59.96
C GLY A 232 1.73 -30.81 59.27
N ARG A 233 1.75 -31.25 58.01
CA ARG A 233 2.95 -31.31 57.16
C ARG A 233 3.14 -29.99 56.41
N GLN A 234 4.39 -29.67 56.06
CA GLN A 234 4.68 -28.45 55.28
C GLN A 234 4.09 -28.57 53.86
N PRO A 235 3.21 -27.65 53.44
CA PRO A 235 2.65 -27.67 52.10
C PRO A 235 3.67 -27.18 51.06
N THR A 236 3.54 -27.65 49.81
CA THR A 236 4.40 -27.19 48.71
C THR A 236 4.11 -25.75 48.32
N VAL A 237 2.82 -25.39 48.29
CA VAL A 237 2.36 -24.01 48.11
C VAL A 237 1.99 -23.41 49.47
N ALA A 238 2.48 -22.21 49.78
CA ALA A 238 2.18 -21.58 51.07
C ALA A 238 0.77 -20.96 51.09
N PRO A 239 0.01 -21.04 52.20
CA PRO A 239 -1.29 -20.38 52.32
C PRO A 239 -1.28 -18.87 52.04
N GLU A 240 -0.18 -18.20 52.40
CA GLU A 240 0.04 -16.77 52.16
C GLU A 240 0.05 -16.42 50.67
N GLU A 241 0.40 -17.38 49.80
CA GLU A 241 0.40 -17.16 48.36
C GLU A 241 -1.00 -17.09 47.76
N LEU A 242 -2.04 -17.56 48.46
CA LEU A 242 -3.43 -17.54 47.98
C LEU A 242 -4.34 -16.64 48.81
N ARG A 243 -3.94 -16.26 50.03
CA ARG A 243 -4.75 -15.43 50.93
C ARG A 243 -5.17 -14.11 50.27
N GLY A 244 -6.47 -13.83 50.28
CA GLY A 244 -7.08 -12.62 49.70
C GLY A 244 -7.05 -12.55 48.17
N LYS A 245 -6.66 -13.62 47.48
CA LYS A 245 -6.57 -13.63 46.01
C LYS A 245 -7.82 -14.20 45.35
N ILE A 246 -8.05 -13.77 44.11
CA ILE A 246 -9.02 -14.31 43.17
C ILE A 246 -8.35 -15.48 42.47
N CYS A 247 -8.89 -16.68 42.70
CA CYS A 247 -8.38 -17.93 42.18
C CYS A 247 -9.20 -18.37 40.97
N LEU A 248 -8.66 -18.19 39.77
CA LEU A 248 -9.27 -18.61 38.50
C LEU A 248 -8.94 -20.07 38.24
N ILE A 249 -9.94 -20.94 38.27
CA ILE A 249 -9.79 -22.40 38.19
C ILE A 249 -10.33 -22.87 36.83
N GLY A 250 -9.51 -23.52 36.01
CA GLY A 250 -10.03 -24.07 34.75
C GLY A 250 -9.05 -24.93 33.96
N LEU A 251 -9.55 -25.44 32.84
CA LEU A 251 -8.83 -26.39 31.98
C LEU A 251 -7.74 -25.70 31.14
N THR A 252 -6.51 -26.17 31.26
CA THR A 252 -5.35 -25.60 30.55
C THR A 252 -4.49 -26.64 29.83
N ALA A 253 -4.81 -27.93 29.97
CA ALA A 253 -4.12 -29.01 29.28
C ALA A 253 -4.23 -28.88 27.74
N MET A 254 -3.13 -29.16 27.03
CA MET A 254 -3.07 -29.05 25.57
C MET A 254 -3.92 -30.14 24.88
N GLY A 255 -4.53 -29.81 23.73
CA GLY A 255 -5.33 -30.75 22.94
C GLY A 255 -6.82 -30.82 23.34
N MET A 256 -7.27 -29.98 24.27
CA MET A 256 -8.66 -29.87 24.70
C MET A 256 -9.40 -28.71 23.99
N VAL A 257 -10.74 -28.73 24.08
CA VAL A 257 -11.66 -27.92 23.26
C VAL A 257 -11.58 -26.40 23.53
N ASP A 258 -11.09 -25.98 24.69
CA ASP A 258 -11.15 -24.57 25.13
C ASP A 258 -9.85 -23.78 24.94
N ILE A 259 -9.25 -23.89 23.76
CA ILE A 259 -8.07 -23.13 23.36
C ILE A 259 -8.47 -22.13 22.27
N LYS A 260 -8.07 -20.86 22.43
CA LYS A 260 -8.33 -19.77 21.46
C LYS A 260 -7.02 -19.17 20.95
N ALA A 261 -7.05 -18.70 19.70
CA ALA A 261 -5.97 -17.87 19.15
C ALA A 261 -6.13 -16.42 19.61
N THR A 262 -5.04 -15.81 20.04
CA THR A 262 -4.99 -14.41 20.49
C THR A 262 -3.94 -13.63 19.70
N PRO A 263 -3.93 -12.28 19.78
CA PRO A 263 -2.87 -11.47 19.18
C PRO A 263 -1.46 -11.89 19.59
N ILE A 264 -1.28 -12.39 20.82
CA ILE A 264 0.03 -12.71 21.41
C ILE A 264 0.46 -14.14 21.08
N GLU A 265 -0.44 -15.12 21.19
CA GLU A 265 -0.12 -16.53 20.98
C GLU A 265 -1.29 -17.33 20.36
N PRO A 266 -1.01 -18.37 19.56
CA PRO A 266 -2.03 -19.12 18.84
C PRO A 266 -2.85 -20.05 19.74
N THR A 267 -2.33 -20.38 20.93
CA THR A 267 -2.96 -21.30 21.87
C THR A 267 -3.04 -20.66 23.24
N HIS A 268 -4.21 -20.13 23.61
CA HIS A 268 -4.47 -19.47 24.87
C HIS A 268 -5.71 -20.08 25.55
N PRO A 269 -5.66 -20.48 26.83
CA PRO A 269 -6.79 -21.11 27.51
C PRO A 269 -7.89 -20.09 27.86
N GLY A 270 -9.13 -20.57 28.04
CA GLY A 270 -10.27 -19.76 28.50
C GLY A 270 -9.98 -18.94 29.76
N THR A 271 -9.33 -19.57 30.75
CA THR A 271 -8.88 -18.93 31.99
C THR A 271 -7.92 -17.76 31.76
N GLY A 272 -7.12 -17.78 30.70
CA GLY A 272 -6.24 -16.68 30.32
C GLY A 272 -6.97 -15.46 29.75
N ILE A 273 -8.11 -15.70 29.10
CA ILE A 273 -9.03 -14.64 28.68
C ILE A 273 -9.60 -13.96 29.93
N GLN A 274 -10.11 -14.76 30.88
CA GLN A 274 -10.65 -14.27 32.15
C GLN A 274 -9.60 -13.44 32.93
N ALA A 275 -8.38 -13.97 33.06
CA ALA A 275 -7.28 -13.31 33.76
C ALA A 275 -6.91 -11.97 33.11
N SER A 276 -6.87 -11.90 31.77
CA SER A 276 -6.56 -10.67 31.04
C SER A 276 -7.63 -9.59 31.18
N ILE A 277 -8.91 -9.98 31.15
CA ILE A 277 -10.04 -9.07 31.40
C ILE A 277 -9.99 -8.54 32.83
N LEU A 278 -9.87 -9.44 33.81
CA LEU A 278 -9.78 -9.09 35.23
C LEU A 278 -8.61 -8.15 35.49
N ASN A 279 -7.43 -8.44 34.93
CA ASN A 279 -6.25 -7.59 35.07
C ASN A 279 -6.49 -6.17 34.52
N SER A 280 -7.15 -6.06 33.37
CA SER A 280 -7.47 -4.76 32.75
C SER A 280 -8.33 -3.91 33.65
N ILE A 281 -9.34 -4.52 34.28
CA ILE A 281 -10.29 -3.82 35.17
C ILE A 281 -9.63 -3.44 36.49
N LEU A 282 -8.98 -4.41 37.16
CA LEU A 282 -8.35 -4.18 38.46
C LEU A 282 -7.19 -3.17 38.38
N THR A 283 -6.47 -3.11 37.26
CA THR A 283 -5.40 -2.12 37.06
C THR A 283 -5.86 -0.83 36.38
N ASN A 284 -7.14 -0.74 36.00
CA ASN A 284 -7.70 0.35 35.19
C ASN A 284 -6.88 0.65 33.92
N ARG A 285 -6.38 -0.40 33.25
CA ARG A 285 -5.59 -0.31 32.02
C ARG A 285 -6.33 -0.98 30.88
N PHE A 286 -6.86 -0.17 29.99
CA PHE A 286 -7.64 -0.64 28.84
C PHE A 286 -6.98 -0.24 27.52
N VAL A 287 -7.31 -0.98 26.46
CA VAL A 287 -7.06 -0.54 25.09
C VAL A 287 -8.40 -0.15 24.47
N LYS A 288 -8.44 0.98 23.76
CA LYS A 288 -9.63 1.45 23.06
C LYS A 288 -9.32 1.89 21.63
N PRO A 289 -10.23 1.64 20.67
CA PRO A 289 -10.10 2.21 19.34
C PRO A 289 -10.24 3.74 19.41
N ALA A 290 -9.42 4.45 18.64
CA ALA A 290 -9.57 5.89 18.49
C ALA A 290 -10.90 6.23 17.80
N SER A 291 -11.46 7.40 18.15
CA SER A 291 -12.72 7.85 17.56
C SER A 291 -12.60 8.06 16.05
N PHE A 292 -13.72 8.03 15.32
CA PHE A 292 -13.74 8.36 13.89
C PHE A 292 -13.06 9.70 13.61
N ARG A 293 -13.39 10.72 14.42
CA ARG A 293 -12.85 12.08 14.29
C ARG A 293 -11.33 12.09 14.48
N THR A 294 -10.82 11.37 15.47
CA THR A 294 -9.38 11.26 15.72
C THR A 294 -8.67 10.62 14.52
N ASN A 295 -9.17 9.49 14.02
CA ASN A 295 -8.57 8.83 12.85
C ASN A 295 -8.66 9.69 11.58
N ALA A 296 -9.77 10.38 11.35
CA ALA A 296 -9.93 11.30 10.23
C ALA A 296 -8.93 12.47 10.30
N LEU A 297 -8.73 13.06 11.49
CA LEU A 297 -7.72 14.09 11.72
C LEU A 297 -6.30 13.57 11.47
N CYS A 298 -6.00 12.32 11.86
CA CYS A 298 -4.71 11.69 11.54
C CYS A 298 -4.52 11.54 10.02
N VAL A 299 -5.53 11.03 9.29
CA VAL A 299 -5.45 10.91 7.81
C VAL A 299 -5.25 12.27 7.15
N ILE A 300 -6.02 13.28 7.55
CA ILE A 300 -5.91 14.64 7.01
C ILE A 300 -4.54 15.24 7.33
N GLY A 301 -4.13 15.21 8.59
CA GLY A 301 -2.85 15.76 9.05
C GLY A 301 -1.65 15.10 8.36
N MET A 302 -1.61 13.77 8.33
CA MET A 302 -0.56 13.00 7.67
C MET A 302 -0.55 13.22 6.15
N GLY A 303 -1.73 13.31 5.54
CA GLY A 303 -1.88 13.61 4.11
C GLY A 303 -1.36 15.01 3.76
N VAL A 304 -1.77 16.04 4.49
CA VAL A 304 -1.31 17.42 4.27
C VAL A 304 0.20 17.55 4.50
N LEU A 305 0.73 16.96 5.58
CA LEU A 305 2.17 16.95 5.83
C LEU A 305 2.94 16.22 4.73
N THR A 306 2.38 15.18 4.12
CA THR A 306 3.00 14.51 2.96
C THR A 306 3.07 15.43 1.74
N LEU A 307 2.03 16.23 1.48
CA LEU A 307 2.04 17.24 0.41
C LEU A 307 3.14 18.29 0.64
N LEU A 308 3.40 18.64 1.90
CA LEU A 308 4.38 19.67 2.26
C LEU A 308 5.82 19.14 2.35
N LEU A 309 6.02 17.93 2.90
CA LEU A 309 7.33 17.41 3.25
C LEU A 309 7.88 16.41 2.24
N VAL A 310 7.02 15.65 1.55
CA VAL A 310 7.47 14.58 0.65
C VAL A 310 7.44 15.02 -0.81
N MET A 311 6.41 15.74 -1.23
CA MET A 311 6.26 16.17 -2.63
C MET A 311 7.30 17.18 -3.16
N PRO A 312 7.98 18.03 -2.34
CA PRO A 312 9.06 18.86 -2.85
C PRO A 312 10.24 18.05 -3.39
N PHE A 313 10.42 16.81 -2.90
CA PHE A 313 11.46 15.92 -3.37
C PHE A 313 11.05 15.20 -4.67
N ARG A 314 12.02 14.92 -5.53
CA ARG A 314 11.83 14.16 -6.78
C ARG A 314 12.64 12.87 -6.78
N GLY A 315 12.16 11.89 -7.54
CA GLY A 315 12.81 10.59 -7.71
C GLY A 315 12.99 9.84 -6.39
N MET A 316 14.16 9.24 -6.19
CA MET A 316 14.43 8.39 -5.01
C MET A 316 14.30 9.12 -3.67
N ARG A 317 14.53 10.45 -3.64
CA ARG A 317 14.47 11.24 -2.40
C ARG A 317 13.06 11.29 -1.79
N SER A 318 12.01 11.32 -2.62
CA SER A 318 10.62 11.30 -2.11
C SER A 318 10.25 9.95 -1.53
N VAL A 319 10.76 8.85 -2.10
CA VAL A 319 10.57 7.50 -1.57
C VAL A 319 11.24 7.35 -0.21
N ILE A 320 12.48 7.82 -0.06
CA ILE A 320 13.21 7.79 1.22
C ILE A 320 12.48 8.66 2.27
N ALA A 321 12.07 9.87 1.91
CA ALA A 321 11.30 10.75 2.80
C ALA A 321 9.97 10.10 3.23
N TRP A 322 9.27 9.43 2.32
CA TRP A 322 8.05 8.68 2.62
C TRP A 322 8.31 7.52 3.59
N LEU A 323 9.38 6.74 3.39
CA LEU A 323 9.74 5.63 4.28
C LEU A 323 10.02 6.11 5.71
N ILE A 324 10.80 7.18 5.85
CA ILE A 324 11.10 7.80 7.15
C ILE A 324 9.81 8.26 7.81
N TYR A 325 8.94 8.92 7.04
CA TYR A 325 7.71 9.48 7.60
C TYR A 325 6.69 8.40 7.97
N ALA A 326 6.57 7.34 7.17
CA ALA A 326 5.78 6.16 7.48
C ALA A 326 6.27 5.47 8.75
N ALA A 327 7.58 5.30 8.91
CA ALA A 327 8.18 4.74 10.11
C ALA A 327 7.89 5.58 11.36
N LEU A 328 8.00 6.91 11.26
CA LEU A 328 7.67 7.83 12.34
C LEU A 328 6.20 7.73 12.76
N TRP A 329 5.28 7.61 11.80
CA TRP A 329 3.87 7.42 12.08
C TRP A 329 3.58 6.11 12.81
N ILE A 330 4.11 4.99 12.30
CA ILE A 330 3.95 3.67 12.92
C ILE A 330 4.50 3.69 14.35
N GLN A 331 5.66 4.31 14.56
CA GLN A 331 6.27 4.45 15.88
C GLN A 331 5.40 5.29 16.82
N THR A 332 4.85 6.40 16.34
CA THR A 332 3.96 7.27 17.12
C THR A 332 2.67 6.53 17.51
N ALA A 333 2.05 5.83 16.55
CA ALA A 333 0.88 5.00 16.79
C ALA A 333 1.15 3.90 17.83
N PHE A 334 2.31 3.25 17.75
CA PHE A 334 2.73 2.24 18.73
C PHE A 334 2.94 2.84 20.13
N LEU A 335 3.52 4.04 20.23
CA LEU A 335 3.69 4.74 21.52
C LEU A 335 2.35 5.16 22.13
N LEU A 336 1.40 5.65 21.32
CA LEU A 336 0.04 5.96 21.77
C LEU A 336 -0.68 4.70 22.29
N PHE A 337 -0.54 3.58 21.58
CA PHE A 337 -1.06 2.29 22.02
C PHE A 337 -0.41 1.82 23.33
N ARG A 338 0.93 1.89 23.41
CA ARG A 338 1.69 1.40 24.57
C ARG A 338 1.44 2.21 25.84
N ILE A 339 1.45 3.54 25.73
CA ILE A 339 1.42 4.46 26.88
C ILE A 339 -0.01 4.79 27.29
N HIS A 340 -0.89 5.06 26.31
CA HIS A 340 -2.25 5.56 26.55
C HIS A 340 -3.34 4.53 26.27
N GLY A 341 -2.99 3.33 25.77
CA GLY A 341 -3.98 2.33 25.38
C GLY A 341 -4.84 2.78 24.19
N VAL A 342 -4.40 3.76 23.39
CA VAL A 342 -5.20 4.26 22.27
C VAL A 342 -4.73 3.61 20.97
N TRP A 343 -5.63 2.84 20.35
CA TRP A 343 -5.39 2.24 19.04
C TRP A 343 -5.84 3.21 17.94
N VAL A 344 -4.87 3.94 17.38
CA VAL A 344 -5.07 4.80 16.20
C VAL A 344 -4.87 4.01 14.91
N SER A 345 -5.60 4.39 13.86
CA SER A 345 -5.49 3.78 12.53
C SER A 345 -4.10 4.01 11.93
N VAL A 346 -3.44 2.93 11.50
CA VAL A 346 -2.13 3.01 10.84
C VAL A 346 -2.27 2.88 9.33
N VAL A 347 -3.16 2.00 8.87
CA VAL A 347 -3.29 1.63 7.46
C VAL A 347 -3.83 2.79 6.63
N HIS A 348 -4.83 3.52 7.15
CA HIS A 348 -5.47 4.59 6.38
C HIS A 348 -4.51 5.77 6.12
N PRO A 349 -3.78 6.32 7.11
CA PRO A 349 -2.77 7.34 6.83
C PRO A 349 -1.70 6.87 5.85
N LEU A 350 -1.18 5.64 6.00
CA LEU A 350 -0.18 5.11 5.07
C LEU A 350 -0.73 4.96 3.65
N LEU A 351 -2.00 4.57 3.48
CA LEU A 351 -2.67 4.49 2.19
C LEU A 351 -2.78 5.88 1.53
N ALA A 352 -3.22 6.90 2.29
CA ALA A 352 -3.27 8.27 1.80
C ALA A 352 -1.87 8.76 1.38
N MET A 353 -0.87 8.55 2.23
CA MET A 353 0.52 8.93 1.93
C MET A 353 1.05 8.23 0.67
N SER A 354 0.77 6.93 0.50
CA SER A 354 1.21 6.15 -0.66
C SER A 354 0.51 6.59 -1.95
N ALA A 355 -0.81 6.83 -1.90
CA ALA A 355 -1.58 7.34 -3.02
C ALA A 355 -1.11 8.75 -3.44
N LEU A 356 -0.76 9.60 -2.49
CA LEU A 356 -0.17 10.91 -2.74
C LEU A 356 1.21 10.82 -3.41
N LEU A 357 2.08 9.92 -2.93
CA LEU A 357 3.39 9.68 -3.53
C LEU A 357 3.25 9.19 -4.98
N PHE A 358 2.35 8.23 -5.22
CA PHE A 358 2.08 7.69 -6.55
C PHE A 358 1.51 8.76 -7.49
N CYS A 359 0.53 9.53 -7.03
CA CYS A 359 -0.02 10.66 -7.79
C CYS A 359 1.08 11.69 -8.12
N SER A 360 1.97 11.99 -7.18
CA SER A 360 3.10 12.89 -7.41
C SER A 360 4.03 12.38 -8.51
N ALA A 361 4.34 11.09 -8.50
CA ALA A 361 5.18 10.45 -9.50
C ALA A 361 4.54 10.54 -10.91
N LEU A 362 3.25 10.26 -11.03
CA LEU A 362 2.52 10.36 -12.30
C LEU A 362 2.49 11.79 -12.85
N VAL A 363 2.22 12.78 -11.98
CA VAL A 363 2.23 14.20 -12.38
C VAL A 363 3.62 14.62 -12.82
N SER A 364 4.67 14.21 -12.09
CA SER A 364 6.06 14.52 -12.45
C SER A 364 6.45 13.91 -13.80
N GLN A 365 6.10 12.65 -14.05
CA GLN A 365 6.35 11.98 -15.33
C GLN A 365 5.60 12.65 -16.49
N ALA A 366 4.35 13.08 -16.27
CA ALA A 366 3.56 13.78 -17.27
C ALA A 366 4.16 15.15 -17.62
N ILE A 367 4.68 15.88 -16.61
CA ILE A 367 5.38 17.15 -16.81
C ILE A 367 6.67 16.93 -17.61
N GLU A 368 7.51 15.98 -17.20
CA GLU A 368 8.77 15.65 -17.90
C GLU A 368 8.53 15.23 -19.35
N HIS A 369 7.47 14.45 -19.62
CA HIS A 369 7.11 14.06 -20.97
C HIS A 369 6.69 15.27 -21.82
N ARG A 370 5.89 16.19 -21.27
CA ARG A 370 5.49 17.44 -21.96
C ARG A 370 6.69 18.34 -22.24
N GLU A 371 7.61 18.48 -21.29
CA GLU A 371 8.83 19.25 -21.47
C GLU A 371 9.72 18.65 -22.55
N ARG A 372 9.91 17.32 -22.56
CA ARG A 372 10.67 16.61 -23.60
C ARG A 372 10.07 16.84 -24.99
N LEU A 373 8.74 16.78 -25.12
CA LEU A 373 8.05 17.08 -26.38
C LEU A 373 8.18 18.55 -26.79
N ARG A 374 8.24 19.47 -25.82
CA ARG A 374 8.46 20.89 -26.10
C ARG A 374 9.88 21.15 -26.60
N PHE A 375 10.90 20.56 -25.96
CA PHE A 375 12.28 20.64 -26.42
C PHE A 375 12.48 20.02 -27.80
N PHE A 376 11.86 18.88 -28.06
CA PHE A 376 11.87 18.27 -29.39
C PHE A 376 11.29 19.19 -30.46
N ARG A 377 10.18 19.88 -30.16
CA ARG A 377 9.58 20.86 -31.07
C ARG A 377 10.45 22.09 -31.29
N LEU A 378 11.06 22.64 -30.25
CA LEU A 378 11.97 23.80 -30.36
C LEU A 378 13.24 23.48 -31.17
N ALA A 379 13.73 22.24 -31.12
CA ALA A 379 14.89 21.78 -31.89
C ALA A 379 14.58 21.38 -33.35
N SER A 380 13.35 21.60 -33.83
CA SER A 380 12.93 21.15 -35.17
C SER A 380 13.36 22.10 -36.31
N ARG A 381 13.71 23.35 -36.02
CA ARG A 381 14.06 24.38 -37.02
C ARG A 381 15.50 24.87 -36.84
N ASP A 382 16.19 25.10 -37.95
CA ASP A 382 17.52 25.70 -37.98
C ASP A 382 17.45 27.19 -37.63
N GLY A 383 18.27 27.62 -36.67
CA GLY A 383 18.22 28.98 -36.13
C GLY A 383 18.64 30.08 -37.11
N LEU A 384 19.40 29.75 -38.16
CA LEU A 384 19.85 30.71 -39.17
C LEU A 384 18.84 30.84 -40.32
N THR A 385 18.38 29.71 -40.84
CA THR A 385 17.61 29.63 -42.09
C THR A 385 16.10 29.43 -41.90
N GLY A 386 15.65 29.03 -40.72
CA GLY A 386 14.24 28.72 -40.45
C GLY A 386 13.70 27.46 -41.16
N LEU A 387 14.56 26.73 -41.88
CA LEU A 387 14.25 25.41 -42.44
C LEU A 387 14.23 24.34 -41.35
N TYR A 388 13.78 23.12 -41.66
CA TYR A 388 13.90 22.01 -40.70
C TYR A 388 15.36 21.66 -40.45
N THR A 389 15.68 21.21 -39.23
CA THR A 389 16.99 20.62 -38.93
C THR A 389 17.10 19.24 -39.58
N ILE A 390 18.32 18.82 -39.95
CA ILE A 390 18.55 17.47 -40.51
C ILE A 390 17.99 16.34 -39.63
N ARG A 391 18.06 16.50 -38.30
CA ARG A 391 17.49 15.53 -37.36
C ARG A 391 15.98 15.39 -37.52
N HIS A 392 15.26 16.50 -37.66
CA HIS A 392 13.81 16.47 -37.86
C HIS A 392 13.45 15.99 -39.27
N ALA A 393 14.20 16.43 -40.28
CA ALA A 393 14.02 16.03 -41.67
C ALA A 393 14.17 14.51 -41.88
N ARG A 394 15.13 13.86 -41.22
CA ARG A 394 15.30 12.39 -41.29
C ARG A 394 14.09 11.62 -40.76
N ALA A 395 13.46 12.10 -39.68
CA ALA A 395 12.23 11.50 -39.16
C ALA A 395 11.08 11.65 -40.16
N MET A 396 10.89 12.86 -40.70
CA MET A 396 9.87 13.12 -41.72
C MET A 396 10.10 12.34 -43.03
N LEU A 397 11.36 12.15 -43.43
CA LEU A 397 11.73 11.32 -44.59
C LEU A 397 11.35 9.85 -44.38
N LEU A 398 11.60 9.32 -43.18
CA LEU A 398 11.26 7.94 -42.85
C LEU A 398 9.74 7.72 -42.92
N ASP A 399 8.96 8.62 -42.34
CA ASP A 399 7.49 8.58 -42.40
C ASP A 399 7.01 8.66 -43.86
N ALA A 400 7.53 9.60 -44.64
CA ALA A 400 7.19 9.77 -46.05
C ALA A 400 7.54 8.54 -46.91
N MET A 401 8.67 7.88 -46.66
CA MET A 401 9.05 6.63 -47.34
C MET A 401 8.10 5.48 -47.00
N GLN A 402 7.68 5.36 -45.75
CA GLN A 402 6.73 4.32 -45.34
C GLN A 402 5.36 4.54 -45.98
N GLU A 403 4.90 5.78 -46.05
CA GLU A 403 3.67 6.17 -46.77
C GLU A 403 3.79 5.87 -48.26
N ALA A 404 4.87 6.31 -48.91
CA ALA A 404 5.12 6.08 -50.32
C ALA A 404 5.17 4.58 -50.65
N ARG A 405 5.80 3.75 -49.81
CA ARG A 405 5.82 2.29 -49.95
C ARG A 405 4.43 1.68 -49.89
N LYS A 406 3.60 2.09 -48.91
CA LYS A 406 2.22 1.59 -48.76
C LYS A 406 1.33 2.00 -49.92
N ALA A 407 1.43 3.25 -50.35
CA ALA A 407 0.63 3.82 -51.43
C ALA A 407 1.15 3.52 -52.84
N ARG A 408 2.32 2.84 -52.96
CA ARG A 408 3.07 2.70 -54.21
C ARG A 408 3.31 4.05 -54.92
N ALA A 409 3.50 5.11 -54.14
CA ALA A 409 3.73 6.46 -54.62
C ALA A 409 5.23 6.72 -54.83
N SER A 410 5.56 7.66 -55.70
CA SER A 410 6.93 8.12 -55.92
C SER A 410 7.36 9.17 -54.89
N LEU A 411 8.66 9.21 -54.62
CA LEU A 411 9.29 10.13 -53.69
C LEU A 411 10.69 10.44 -54.25
N ALA A 412 11.16 11.67 -54.10
CA ALA A 412 12.52 12.04 -54.44
C ALA A 412 13.10 13.00 -53.40
N VAL A 413 14.42 12.98 -53.25
CA VAL A 413 15.16 14.02 -52.52
C VAL A 413 16.09 14.76 -53.45
N LEU A 414 16.19 16.06 -53.21
CA LEU A 414 17.21 16.92 -53.77
C LEU A 414 18.22 17.22 -52.66
N LEU A 415 19.50 16.96 -52.93
CA LEU A 415 20.60 17.45 -52.13
C LEU A 415 21.21 18.64 -52.87
N ILE A 416 21.32 19.77 -52.18
CA ILE A 416 21.66 21.07 -52.76
C ILE A 416 22.86 21.61 -51.99
N ASP A 417 23.84 22.13 -52.71
CA ASP A 417 25.05 22.73 -52.14
C ASP A 417 25.33 24.08 -52.81
N VAL A 418 25.72 25.07 -52.00
CA VAL A 418 26.04 26.42 -52.49
C VAL A 418 27.45 26.44 -53.08
N ASP A 419 27.53 26.73 -54.38
CA ASP A 419 28.79 26.69 -55.11
C ASP A 419 29.78 27.74 -54.57
N ASN A 420 31.01 27.30 -54.27
CA ASN A 420 32.09 28.17 -53.81
C ASN A 420 31.80 28.91 -52.49
N PHE A 421 30.93 28.36 -51.62
CA PHE A 421 30.56 29.02 -50.36
C PHE A 421 31.74 29.35 -49.45
N LYS A 422 32.73 28.45 -49.37
CA LYS A 422 33.99 28.73 -48.66
C LYS A 422 34.69 29.99 -49.19
N SER A 423 34.81 30.14 -50.50
CA SER A 423 35.40 31.33 -51.11
C SER A 423 34.61 32.60 -50.81
N ILE A 424 33.28 32.51 -50.73
CA ILE A 424 32.42 33.64 -50.33
C ILE A 424 32.74 34.06 -48.89
N ASN A 425 32.83 33.10 -47.97
CA ASN A 425 33.19 33.38 -46.58
C ASN A 425 34.61 33.96 -46.47
N ASP A 426 35.58 33.39 -47.18
CA ASP A 426 36.98 33.83 -47.14
C ASP A 426 37.14 35.24 -47.72
N THR A 427 36.32 35.61 -48.71
CA THR A 427 36.41 36.92 -49.41
C THR A 427 35.56 38.01 -48.74
N HIS A 428 34.39 37.66 -48.22
CA HIS A 428 33.38 38.62 -47.77
C HIS A 428 33.00 38.49 -46.29
N GLY A 429 33.55 37.50 -45.58
CA GLY A 429 33.29 37.25 -44.17
C GLY A 429 32.01 36.43 -43.92
N HIS A 430 31.96 35.81 -42.74
CA HIS A 430 30.87 34.89 -42.37
C HIS A 430 29.48 35.53 -42.34
N GLN A 431 29.36 36.83 -42.03
CA GLN A 431 28.06 37.51 -42.02
C GLN A 431 27.41 37.57 -43.41
N VAL A 432 28.23 37.72 -44.45
CA VAL A 432 27.77 37.68 -45.84
C VAL A 432 27.38 36.26 -46.23
N GLY A 433 28.17 35.25 -45.81
CA GLY A 433 27.81 33.85 -45.97
C GLY A 433 26.47 33.51 -45.31
N ASP A 434 26.21 34.01 -44.10
CA ASP A 434 24.94 33.84 -43.40
C ASP A 434 23.76 34.46 -44.16
N ALA A 435 23.95 35.64 -44.77
CA ALA A 435 22.95 36.28 -45.62
C ALA A 435 22.67 35.47 -46.89
N VAL A 436 23.72 34.91 -47.52
CA VAL A 436 23.60 33.98 -48.65
C VAL A 436 22.78 32.76 -48.27
N LEU A 437 23.08 32.11 -47.14
CA LEU A 437 22.35 30.93 -46.68
C LEU A 437 20.87 31.23 -46.38
N LYS A 438 20.57 32.39 -45.80
CA LYS A 438 19.18 32.84 -45.58
C LYS A 438 18.43 33.02 -46.89
N GLN A 439 19.04 33.70 -47.87
CA GLN A 439 18.41 33.94 -49.16
C GLN A 439 18.18 32.62 -49.92
N VAL A 440 19.18 31.75 -49.96
CA VAL A 440 19.07 30.42 -50.59
C VAL A 440 17.96 29.61 -49.92
N ALA A 441 17.91 29.59 -48.59
CA ALA A 441 16.85 28.91 -47.85
C ALA A 441 15.45 29.45 -48.15
N GLU A 442 15.30 30.77 -48.27
CA GLU A 442 14.03 31.42 -48.63
C GLU A 442 13.59 31.06 -50.06
N VAL A 443 14.53 31.06 -51.01
CA VAL A 443 14.27 30.68 -52.41
C VAL A 443 13.86 29.21 -52.50
N ILE A 444 14.58 28.32 -51.82
CA ILE A 444 14.24 26.89 -51.72
C ILE A 444 12.83 26.76 -51.14
N GLN A 445 12.57 27.36 -49.98
CA GLN A 445 11.27 27.26 -49.31
C GLN A 445 10.12 27.76 -50.20
N THR A 446 10.31 28.87 -50.90
CA THR A 446 9.29 29.46 -51.79
C THR A 446 9.05 28.56 -52.99
N SER A 447 10.11 28.04 -53.61
CA SER A 447 10.05 27.12 -54.74
C SER A 447 9.46 25.76 -54.39
N THR A 448 9.62 25.30 -53.15
CA THR A 448 9.01 24.06 -52.64
C THR A 448 7.52 24.27 -52.30
N ARG A 449 7.15 25.43 -51.73
CA ARG A 449 5.74 25.77 -51.40
C ARG A 449 4.80 25.84 -52.61
N MET A 450 5.32 26.16 -53.80
CA MET A 450 4.52 26.25 -55.04
C MET A 450 3.94 24.90 -55.51
N ARG A 451 4.35 23.75 -54.96
CA ARG A 451 3.80 22.42 -55.28
C ARG A 451 2.61 21.98 -54.41
N ARG A 452 2.09 22.84 -53.53
CA ARG A 452 1.02 22.45 -52.58
C ARG A 452 -0.21 21.88 -53.30
N GLY A 453 -0.51 20.61 -53.00
CA GLY A 453 -1.87 20.08 -53.08
C GLY A 453 -2.75 20.66 -51.96
N SER A 454 -4.06 20.37 -52.02
CA SER A 454 -5.09 20.90 -51.11
C SER A 454 -4.89 20.51 -49.64
N ASP A 455 -4.05 19.51 -49.35
CA ASP A 455 -3.81 18.97 -48.01
C ASP A 455 -2.42 19.37 -47.44
N PRO A 456 -2.35 20.08 -46.29
CA PRO A 456 -1.09 20.37 -45.60
C PRO A 456 -0.23 19.15 -45.25
N SER A 457 -0.81 17.95 -45.06
CA SER A 457 -0.04 16.72 -44.76
C SER A 457 0.72 16.13 -45.94
N GLU A 458 0.43 16.54 -47.17
CA GLU A 458 1.10 16.07 -48.39
C GLU A 458 2.18 17.04 -48.91
N SER A 459 2.56 18.02 -48.09
CA SER A 459 3.48 19.06 -48.53
C SER A 459 4.95 18.61 -48.59
N ASP A 460 5.61 18.98 -49.68
CA ASP A 460 7.06 18.96 -49.80
C ASP A 460 7.69 19.82 -48.69
N PHE A 461 8.88 19.42 -48.20
CA PHE A 461 9.59 20.18 -47.18
C PHE A 461 11.07 20.38 -47.52
N ALA A 462 11.66 21.39 -46.90
CA ALA A 462 13.07 21.71 -47.01
C ALA A 462 13.74 21.75 -45.63
N ALA A 463 14.99 21.31 -45.59
CA ALA A 463 15.81 21.21 -44.40
C ALA A 463 17.23 21.70 -44.68
N ARG A 464 17.91 22.20 -43.65
CA ARG A 464 19.36 22.42 -43.71
C ARG A 464 20.06 21.11 -43.35
N TYR A 465 20.79 20.56 -44.31
CA TYR A 465 21.47 19.26 -44.20
C TYR A 465 22.81 19.40 -43.49
N GLY A 466 23.59 20.42 -43.88
CA GLY A 466 24.94 20.71 -43.40
C GLY A 466 25.23 22.20 -43.36
N GLY A 467 26.51 22.59 -43.27
CA GLY A 467 26.94 23.99 -43.17
C GLY A 467 26.39 24.84 -44.32
N GLU A 468 26.61 24.40 -45.56
CA GLU A 468 26.19 25.05 -46.81
C GLU A 468 25.24 24.18 -47.65
N GLU A 469 24.78 23.07 -47.08
CA GLU A 469 24.00 22.04 -47.76
C GLU A 469 22.54 22.05 -47.32
N PHE A 470 21.64 21.84 -48.27
CA PHE A 470 20.20 21.77 -48.07
C PHE A 470 19.63 20.47 -48.64
N LEU A 471 18.55 20.00 -48.01
CA LEU A 471 17.81 18.83 -48.47
C LEU A 471 16.35 19.22 -48.71
N VAL A 472 15.81 18.83 -49.86
CA VAL A 472 14.38 18.99 -50.18
C VAL A 472 13.78 17.62 -50.41
N LEU A 473 12.68 17.33 -49.71
CA LEU A 473 11.84 16.17 -50.01
C LEU A 473 10.74 16.57 -50.98
N LEU A 474 10.59 15.78 -52.04
CA LEU A 474 9.53 15.89 -53.03
C LEU A 474 8.66 14.64 -52.98
N ARG A 475 7.41 14.81 -52.52
CA ARG A 475 6.38 13.77 -52.59
C ARG A 475 5.82 13.70 -54.01
N HIS A 476 5.39 12.50 -54.41
CA HIS A 476 4.82 12.20 -55.73
C HIS A 476 5.71 12.69 -56.88
N ALA A 477 7.02 12.50 -56.76
CA ALA A 477 8.01 12.95 -57.73
C ALA A 477 8.86 11.77 -58.22
N TYR A 478 8.87 11.55 -59.53
CA TYR A 478 9.84 10.67 -60.19
C TYR A 478 11.05 11.51 -60.64
N ALA A 479 12.00 10.87 -61.32
CA ALA A 479 13.23 11.49 -61.81
C ALA A 479 13.00 12.80 -62.59
N LYS A 480 11.95 12.83 -63.44
CA LYS A 480 11.64 13.98 -64.28
C LYS A 480 11.13 15.15 -63.45
N GLU A 481 10.22 14.92 -62.50
CA GLU A 481 9.70 15.96 -61.61
C GLU A 481 10.79 16.49 -60.69
N ALA A 482 11.63 15.60 -60.16
CA ALA A 482 12.79 15.99 -59.35
C ALA A 482 13.74 16.90 -60.12
N ALA A 483 14.04 16.58 -61.38
CA ALA A 483 14.85 17.42 -62.26
C ALA A 483 14.19 18.79 -62.51
N MET A 484 12.90 18.82 -62.83
CA MET A 484 12.17 20.08 -63.09
C MET A 484 12.14 20.99 -61.86
N VAL A 485 11.91 20.43 -60.66
CA VAL A 485 11.91 21.20 -59.41
C VAL A 485 13.31 21.66 -59.05
N GLY A 486 14.31 20.78 -59.21
CA GLY A 486 15.71 21.16 -59.04
C GLY A 486 16.08 22.33 -59.95
N GLU A 487 15.70 22.29 -61.23
CA GLU A 487 16.07 23.31 -62.20
C GLU A 487 15.38 24.65 -61.91
N ARG A 488 14.13 24.59 -61.44
CA ARG A 488 13.43 25.77 -60.94
C ARG A 488 14.15 26.41 -59.74
N ILE A 489 14.56 25.61 -58.76
CA ILE A 489 15.29 26.10 -57.59
C ILE A 489 16.64 26.68 -58.04
N ARG A 490 17.37 25.98 -58.90
CA ARG A 490 18.66 26.39 -59.44
C ARG A 490 18.58 27.75 -60.14
N HIS A 491 17.67 27.90 -61.09
CA HIS A 491 17.45 29.16 -61.79
C HIS A 491 17.00 30.28 -60.85
N ALA A 492 16.11 30.00 -59.90
CA ALA A 492 15.66 31.01 -58.94
C ALA A 492 16.79 31.51 -58.03
N VAL A 493 17.72 30.63 -57.63
CA VAL A 493 18.91 31.02 -56.86
C VAL A 493 19.90 31.80 -57.71
N GLU A 494 20.17 31.36 -58.94
CA GLU A 494 21.04 32.06 -59.89
C GLU A 494 20.56 33.50 -60.19
N GLN A 495 19.24 33.70 -60.27
CA GLN A 495 18.63 35.02 -60.48
C GLN A 495 18.53 35.85 -59.20
N ALA A 496 18.60 35.21 -58.02
CA ALA A 496 18.49 35.91 -56.75
C ALA A 496 19.72 36.80 -56.52
N ARG A 497 19.45 38.03 -56.10
CA ARG A 497 20.46 39.02 -55.73
C ARG A 497 20.51 39.08 -54.21
N VAL A 498 21.61 38.62 -53.62
CA VAL A 498 21.84 38.70 -52.17
C VAL A 498 22.34 40.12 -51.88
N ALA A 499 21.45 40.96 -51.35
CA ALA A 499 21.79 42.29 -50.91
C ALA A 499 22.39 42.22 -49.49
N PHE A 500 23.61 42.74 -49.32
CA PHE A 500 24.22 42.92 -48.01
C PHE A 500 24.98 44.25 -48.00
N GLU A 501 24.53 45.17 -47.14
CA GLU A 501 24.99 46.58 -47.14
C GLU A 501 24.84 47.23 -48.53
N GLU A 502 25.91 47.80 -49.09
CA GLU A 502 25.92 48.43 -50.43
C GLU A 502 26.29 47.44 -51.57
N ARG A 503 26.37 46.14 -51.28
CA ARG A 503 26.84 45.13 -52.24
C ARG A 503 25.72 44.18 -52.65
N THR A 504 25.79 43.74 -53.89
CA THR A 504 24.91 42.69 -54.44
C THR A 504 25.76 41.52 -54.90
N LEU A 505 25.50 40.33 -54.34
CA LEU A 505 26.16 39.09 -54.74
C LEU A 505 25.18 38.19 -55.50
N GLN A 506 25.70 37.49 -56.49
CA GLN A 506 25.00 36.40 -57.17
C GLN A 506 25.73 35.10 -56.85
N VAL A 507 24.96 34.07 -56.52
CA VAL A 507 25.47 32.75 -56.15
C VAL A 507 24.78 31.70 -57.00
N THR A 508 25.47 30.58 -57.23
CA THR A 508 24.90 29.41 -57.90
C THR A 508 24.86 28.24 -56.94
N ILE A 509 24.04 27.25 -57.27
CA ILE A 509 23.93 26.01 -56.50
C ILE A 509 24.07 24.82 -57.43
N SER A 510 24.69 23.76 -56.92
CA SER A 510 24.69 22.45 -57.55
C SER A 510 23.64 21.57 -56.86
N ILE A 511 22.91 20.77 -57.64
CA ILE A 511 21.81 19.93 -57.14
C ILE A 511 21.96 18.50 -57.63
N GLY A 512 21.90 17.55 -56.71
CA GLY A 512 21.79 16.13 -56.99
C GLY A 512 20.41 15.59 -56.60
N ALA A 513 19.78 14.81 -57.48
CA ALA A 513 18.47 14.22 -57.24
C ALA A 513 18.55 12.69 -57.10
N GLY A 514 17.99 12.16 -56.02
CA GLY A 514 17.83 10.73 -55.75
C GLY A 514 16.36 10.34 -55.62
N VAL A 515 15.91 9.32 -56.34
CA VAL A 515 14.49 8.91 -56.39
C VAL A 515 14.24 7.64 -55.60
N PHE A 516 13.33 7.64 -54.64
CA PHE A 516 12.99 6.47 -53.82
C PHE A 516 12.75 5.19 -54.63
N SER A 517 13.41 4.10 -54.21
CA SER A 517 13.12 2.74 -54.65
C SER A 517 12.32 2.02 -53.58
N PRO A 518 11.27 1.24 -53.91
CA PRO A 518 10.54 0.43 -52.93
C PRO A 518 11.43 -0.47 -52.07
N GLU A 519 12.57 -0.89 -52.62
CA GLU A 519 13.60 -1.74 -51.99
C GLU A 519 14.51 -0.98 -51.02
N ASP A 520 14.46 0.36 -50.97
CA ASP A 520 15.32 1.16 -50.10
C ASP A 520 15.03 0.87 -48.60
N PRO A 521 15.96 0.30 -47.84
CA PRO A 521 15.70 -0.07 -46.44
C PRO A 521 15.59 1.16 -45.52
N THR A 522 16.29 2.25 -45.86
CA THR A 522 16.35 3.49 -45.08
C THR A 522 16.44 4.74 -45.97
N PRO A 523 16.11 5.93 -45.46
CA PRO A 523 16.27 7.20 -46.19
C PRO A 523 17.69 7.45 -46.70
N ASP A 524 18.70 6.93 -46.01
CA ASP A 524 20.10 7.12 -46.40
C ASP A 524 20.42 6.55 -47.79
N ALA A 525 19.71 5.50 -48.24
CA ALA A 525 19.92 4.94 -49.57
C ALA A 525 19.54 5.92 -50.68
N MET A 526 18.44 6.66 -50.50
CA MET A 526 17.99 7.68 -51.45
C MET A 526 18.87 8.95 -51.36
N ILE A 527 19.30 9.32 -50.15
CA ILE A 527 20.21 10.45 -49.93
C ILE A 527 21.58 10.18 -50.57
N ARG A 528 22.14 8.97 -50.44
CA ARG A 528 23.40 8.60 -51.11
C ARG A 528 23.33 8.77 -52.63
N ARG A 529 22.22 8.38 -53.24
CA ARG A 529 22.01 8.56 -54.69
C ARG A 529 21.93 10.04 -55.07
N ALA A 530 21.29 10.87 -54.23
CA ALA A 530 21.31 12.32 -54.42
C ALA A 530 22.72 12.91 -54.26
N ASP A 531 23.51 12.40 -53.31
CA ASP A 531 24.90 12.82 -53.07
C ASP A 531 25.83 12.48 -54.25
N GLU A 532 25.75 11.27 -54.79
CA GLU A 532 26.49 10.87 -55.99
C GLU A 532 26.14 11.74 -57.21
N ALA A 533 24.85 12.07 -57.36
CA ALA A 533 24.41 12.99 -58.40
C ALA A 533 24.88 14.43 -58.15
N LEU A 534 24.94 14.89 -56.89
CA LEU A 534 25.45 16.21 -56.54
C LEU A 534 26.95 16.31 -56.84
N TYR A 535 27.70 15.25 -56.53
CA TYR A 535 29.12 15.15 -56.89
C TYR A 535 29.31 15.26 -58.41
N GLN A 536 28.50 14.56 -59.20
CA GLN A 536 28.50 14.69 -60.66
C GLN A 536 28.20 16.14 -61.09
N ALA A 537 27.20 16.79 -60.50
CA ALA A 537 26.86 18.18 -60.80
C ALA A 537 28.05 19.14 -60.57
N LYS A 538 28.79 18.95 -59.46
CA LYS A 538 30.00 19.72 -59.17
C LYS A 538 31.14 19.42 -60.14
N ALA A 539 31.35 18.15 -60.48
CA ALA A 539 32.43 17.70 -61.38
C ALA A 539 32.25 18.19 -62.81
N GLU A 540 31.01 18.28 -63.30
CA GLU A 540 30.74 18.69 -64.68
C GLU A 540 30.71 20.22 -64.89
N GLY A 541 31.03 21.01 -63.86
CA GLY A 541 31.15 22.47 -63.97
C GLY A 541 30.20 23.28 -63.10
N LYS A 542 29.58 22.65 -62.08
CA LYS A 542 28.67 23.30 -61.11
C LYS A 542 27.41 23.91 -61.77
N ASN A 543 26.63 24.67 -60.99
CA ASN A 543 25.43 25.38 -61.43
C ASN A 543 24.51 24.51 -62.31
N ARG A 544 24.18 23.30 -61.85
CA ARG A 544 23.36 22.35 -62.60
C ARG A 544 22.63 21.37 -61.70
N VAL A 545 21.67 20.68 -62.31
CA VAL A 545 20.95 19.57 -61.70
C VAL A 545 21.38 18.26 -62.37
N CYS A 546 21.86 17.31 -61.58
CA CYS A 546 22.09 15.94 -62.01
C CYS A 546 21.10 15.03 -61.31
N VAL A 547 20.52 14.08 -62.05
CA VAL A 547 19.67 13.02 -61.49
C VAL A 547 20.46 11.73 -61.50
N PHE A 548 20.49 11.02 -60.38
CA PHE A 548 21.16 9.74 -60.29
C PHE A 548 20.63 8.77 -61.35
N ARG A 549 21.53 8.26 -62.21
CA ARG A 549 21.22 7.21 -63.17
C ARG A 549 21.83 5.91 -62.66
N SER A 550 20.99 4.93 -62.37
CA SER A 550 21.48 3.56 -62.21
C SER A 550 22.06 3.13 -63.56
N THR A 551 23.36 2.86 -63.62
CA THR A 551 23.93 2.13 -64.76
C THR A 551 23.19 0.79 -64.84
N PRO A 552 22.59 0.41 -65.98
CA PRO A 552 22.09 -0.94 -66.14
C PRO A 552 23.28 -1.90 -65.98
N ALA A 553 23.15 -2.94 -65.16
CA ALA A 553 24.10 -4.03 -65.18
C ALA A 553 24.20 -4.55 -66.64
N PRO A 554 25.40 -4.87 -67.16
CA PRO A 554 25.51 -5.48 -68.47
C PRO A 554 24.64 -6.76 -68.50
N PRO A 555 23.99 -7.07 -69.63
CA PRO A 555 23.21 -8.30 -69.73
C PRO A 555 24.10 -9.48 -69.36
N ALA A 556 23.63 -10.35 -68.47
CA ALA A 556 24.30 -11.62 -68.21
C ALA A 556 24.41 -12.37 -69.54
N GLU A 557 25.63 -12.68 -69.97
CA GLU A 557 25.86 -13.58 -71.10
C GLU A 557 25.23 -14.93 -70.77
N HIS A 558 24.37 -15.40 -71.67
CA HIS A 558 23.60 -16.64 -71.57
C HIS A 558 24.45 -17.90 -71.68
#